data_AF-A0A7Y5CQY7-F1
#
_entry.id   AF-A0A7Y5CQY7-F1
#
_cell.length_a   1.000
_cell.length_b   1.000
_cell.length_c   1.000
_cell.angle_alpha   90.00
_cell.angle_beta   90.00
_cell.angle_gamma   90.00
#
_symmetry.space_group_name_H-M   'P 1'
#
loop_
_entity.id
_entity.type
_entity.pdbx_description
1 polymer ?
#
loop_
_entity_poly.entity_id
_entity_poly.type
_entity_poly.pdbx_seq_one_letter_code
_entity_poly.pdbx_strand_id
1 'polypeptide(L)'
;MPFRFTPAMQKRLNRRLVHMLHNALHHFPELQGQTITVGYTRAHLGAAVREQCLIRLRARKVSYNTIGHELTHLVQGQNGIPEGEKQCDIWTLARSPLFCDEAPTYLRLPARVRLHWPAFAYAVRALCLRALEIRKTHQQYIRWLEQELLELSRRSAGSAASQLSLFEAAGQENPEAG
;
A
#
# COMPACT_ATOMS: atom_id res chain seq x y z
N MET A 1 -24.52 -6.51 9.51
CA MET A 1 -23.21 -6.74 8.88
C MET A 1 -23.14 -5.90 7.62
N PRO A 2 -22.11 -5.05 7.44
CA PRO A 2 -22.01 -4.16 6.27
C PRO A 2 -21.62 -4.88 4.98
N PHE A 3 -21.27 -6.18 5.03
CA PHE A 3 -20.89 -6.94 3.85
C PHE A 3 -22.01 -7.88 3.37
N ARG A 4 -22.30 -7.82 2.07
CA ARG A 4 -23.14 -8.78 1.35
C ARG A 4 -22.26 -9.63 0.42
N PHE A 5 -22.14 -10.92 0.70
CA PHE A 5 -21.29 -11.81 -0.09
C PHE A 5 -22.06 -12.44 -1.25
N THR A 6 -21.48 -12.41 -2.46
CA THR A 6 -22.06 -13.14 -3.60
C THR A 6 -21.96 -14.66 -3.39
N PRO A 7 -22.81 -15.48 -4.03
CA PRO A 7 -22.76 -16.94 -3.87
C PRO A 7 -21.38 -17.54 -4.18
N ALA A 8 -20.68 -16.98 -5.17
CA ALA A 8 -19.32 -17.40 -5.51
C ALA A 8 -18.29 -17.05 -4.42
N MET A 9 -18.44 -15.90 -3.76
CA MET A 9 -17.59 -15.52 -2.63
C MET A 9 -17.90 -16.34 -1.38
N GLN A 10 -19.18 -16.61 -1.07
CA GLN A 10 -19.59 -17.41 0.09
C GLN A 10 -18.88 -18.76 0.14
N LYS A 11 -18.77 -19.45 -1.00
CA LYS A 11 -18.05 -20.75 -1.13
C LYS A 11 -16.55 -20.68 -0.84
N ARG A 12 -15.98 -19.48 -0.67
CA ARG A 12 -14.53 -19.21 -0.52
C ARG A 12 -14.21 -18.38 0.71
N LEU A 13 -15.24 -17.94 1.45
CA LEU A 13 -15.04 -17.21 2.69
C LEU A 13 -14.32 -18.10 3.70
N ASN A 14 -13.45 -17.47 4.46
CA ASN A 14 -12.87 -18.03 5.65
C ASN A 14 -12.86 -16.96 6.74
N ARG A 15 -12.67 -17.37 8.00
CA ARG A 15 -12.68 -16.45 9.14
C ARG A 15 -11.65 -15.32 8.98
N ARG A 16 -10.48 -15.61 8.42
CA ARG A 16 -9.43 -14.62 8.18
C ARG A 16 -9.89 -13.53 7.21
N LEU A 17 -10.46 -13.87 6.06
CA LEU A 17 -10.93 -12.89 5.07
C LEU A 17 -12.06 -12.01 5.65
N VAL A 18 -13.00 -12.61 6.37
CA VAL A 18 -14.07 -11.83 7.04
C VAL A 18 -13.47 -10.86 8.05
N HIS A 19 -12.52 -11.32 8.87
CA HIS A 19 -11.82 -10.46 9.83
C HIS A 19 -11.04 -9.33 9.14
N MET A 20 -10.32 -9.63 8.05
CA MET A 20 -9.58 -8.63 7.29
C MET A 20 -10.50 -7.55 6.71
N LEU A 21 -11.65 -7.95 6.14
CA LEU A 21 -12.65 -7.03 5.60
C LEU A 21 -13.20 -6.09 6.67
N HIS A 22 -13.54 -6.62 7.84
CA HIS A 22 -14.03 -5.81 8.97
C HIS A 22 -12.97 -4.83 9.48
N ASN A 23 -11.73 -5.30 9.70
CA ASN A 23 -10.64 -4.44 10.16
C ASN A 23 -10.32 -3.34 9.14
N ALA A 24 -10.29 -3.67 7.84
CA ALA A 24 -10.06 -2.68 6.80
C ALA A 24 -11.16 -1.61 6.79
N LEU A 25 -12.43 -2.01 6.90
CA LEU A 25 -13.57 -1.09 6.85
C LEU A 25 -13.56 -0.04 7.96
N HIS A 26 -12.98 -0.33 9.14
CA HIS A 26 -12.83 0.66 10.22
C HIS A 26 -12.02 1.91 9.79
N HIS A 27 -11.20 1.80 8.75
CA HIS A 27 -10.43 2.91 8.20
C HIS A 27 -11.13 3.66 7.05
N PHE A 28 -12.40 3.35 6.76
CA PHE A 28 -13.22 3.99 5.75
C PHE A 28 -14.52 4.54 6.35
N PRO A 29 -14.45 5.64 7.14
CA PRO A 29 -15.64 6.27 7.70
C PRO A 29 -16.68 6.66 6.64
N GLU A 30 -16.25 6.93 5.40
CA GLU A 30 -17.10 7.28 4.26
C GLU A 30 -18.06 6.14 3.84
N LEU A 31 -17.69 4.90 4.16
CA LEU A 31 -18.48 3.71 3.84
C LEU A 31 -19.35 3.24 5.03
N GLN A 32 -19.32 3.95 6.16
CA GLN A 32 -20.18 3.62 7.30
C GLN A 32 -21.66 3.73 6.91
N GLY A 33 -22.45 2.77 7.38
CA GLY A 33 -23.89 2.68 7.04
C GLY A 33 -24.18 2.14 5.64
N GLN A 34 -23.17 1.97 4.78
CA GLN A 34 -23.36 1.39 3.44
C GLN A 34 -23.25 -0.14 3.45
N THR A 35 -23.99 -0.78 2.54
CA THR A 35 -23.84 -2.22 2.28
C THR A 35 -22.86 -2.43 1.13
N ILE A 36 -21.70 -3.01 1.44
CA ILE A 36 -20.66 -3.33 0.47
C ILE A 36 -20.86 -4.75 -0.02
N THR A 37 -21.05 -4.92 -1.33
CA THR A 37 -21.08 -6.25 -1.93
C THR A 37 -19.65 -6.77 -2.11
N VAL A 38 -19.39 -8.02 -1.71
CA VAL A 38 -18.08 -8.67 -1.89
C VAL A 38 -18.23 -9.88 -2.80
N GLY A 39 -17.66 -9.76 -4.00
CA GLY A 39 -17.64 -10.77 -5.04
C GLY A 39 -16.29 -11.49 -5.15
N TYR A 40 -16.27 -12.57 -5.93
CA TYR A 40 -15.06 -13.34 -6.22
C TYR A 40 -14.56 -13.07 -7.64
N THR A 41 -13.24 -12.97 -7.82
CA THR A 41 -12.59 -12.93 -9.13
C THR A 41 -11.42 -13.92 -9.20
N ARG A 42 -11.14 -14.41 -10.41
CA ARG A 42 -9.95 -15.22 -10.76
C ARG A 42 -8.94 -14.43 -11.59
N ALA A 43 -9.38 -13.36 -12.26
CA ALA A 43 -8.60 -12.65 -13.26
C ALA A 43 -7.59 -11.68 -12.63
N HIS A 44 -7.99 -10.99 -11.56
CA HIS A 44 -7.22 -9.93 -10.90
C HIS A 44 -7.12 -10.20 -9.39
N LEU A 45 -6.23 -9.47 -8.69
CA LEU A 45 -6.15 -9.55 -7.22
C LEU A 45 -7.38 -8.91 -6.56
N GLY A 46 -7.82 -7.78 -7.10
CA GLY A 46 -9.05 -7.11 -6.77
C GLY A 46 -9.69 -6.41 -7.97
N ALA A 47 -10.92 -5.91 -7.81
CA ALA A 47 -11.58 -4.96 -8.71
C ALA A 47 -12.79 -4.32 -8.00
N ALA A 48 -13.06 -3.04 -8.25
CA ALA A 48 -14.20 -2.32 -7.69
C ALA A 48 -15.20 -1.87 -8.77
N VAL A 49 -16.48 -1.80 -8.40
CA VAL A 49 -17.55 -1.17 -9.19
C VAL A 49 -18.28 -0.22 -8.25
N ARG A 50 -17.94 1.07 -8.34
CA ARG A 50 -18.33 2.11 -7.39
C ARG A 50 -19.85 2.28 -7.33
N GLU A 51 -20.51 2.32 -8.49
CA GLU A 51 -21.96 2.52 -8.64
C GLU A 51 -22.77 1.40 -7.99
N GLN A 52 -22.16 0.24 -7.78
CA GLN A 52 -22.78 -0.94 -7.17
C GLN A 52 -22.30 -1.18 -5.73
N CYS A 53 -21.44 -0.30 -5.18
CA CYS A 53 -20.75 -0.49 -3.91
C CYS A 53 -20.17 -1.90 -3.79
N LEU A 54 -19.48 -2.34 -4.84
CA LEU A 54 -19.04 -3.73 -5.02
C LEU A 54 -17.52 -3.79 -5.13
N ILE A 55 -16.91 -4.67 -4.35
CA ILE A 55 -15.52 -5.10 -4.54
C ILE A 55 -15.48 -6.59 -4.91
N ARG A 56 -14.53 -6.99 -5.74
CA ARG A 56 -14.24 -8.38 -6.08
C ARG A 56 -12.85 -8.71 -5.60
N LEU A 57 -12.68 -9.84 -4.92
CA LEU A 57 -11.40 -10.24 -4.34
C LEU A 57 -11.00 -11.64 -4.77
N ARG A 58 -9.69 -11.85 -4.97
CA ARG A 58 -9.10 -13.18 -5.09
C ARG A 58 -8.84 -13.77 -3.71
N ALA A 59 -9.87 -14.39 -3.12
CA ALA A 59 -9.93 -14.83 -1.72
C ALA A 59 -8.69 -15.53 -1.11
N ARG A 60 -7.88 -16.26 -1.90
CA ARG A 60 -6.69 -16.98 -1.39
C ARG A 60 -5.39 -16.17 -1.38
N LYS A 61 -5.32 -15.02 -2.06
CA LYS A 61 -4.10 -14.20 -2.21
C LYS A 61 -4.33 -12.75 -1.79
N VAL A 62 -5.31 -12.52 -0.93
CA VAL A 62 -5.73 -11.17 -0.55
C VAL A 62 -4.88 -10.64 0.60
N SER A 63 -4.35 -9.43 0.42
CA SER A 63 -3.68 -8.60 1.44
C SER A 63 -4.62 -7.52 1.96
N TYR A 64 -4.30 -6.93 3.10
CA TYR A 64 -4.96 -5.70 3.55
C TYR A 64 -4.76 -4.59 2.53
N ASN A 65 -3.58 -4.46 1.92
CA ASN A 65 -3.33 -3.52 0.83
C ASN A 65 -4.34 -3.69 -0.30
N THR A 66 -4.57 -4.92 -0.79
CA THR A 66 -5.59 -5.20 -1.83
C THR A 66 -6.97 -4.75 -1.38
N ILE A 67 -7.40 -5.11 -0.16
CA ILE A 67 -8.74 -4.71 0.34
C ILE A 67 -8.84 -3.19 0.44
N GLY A 68 -7.83 -2.53 1.01
CA GLY A 68 -7.80 -1.09 1.15
C GLY A 68 -7.81 -0.36 -0.20
N HIS A 69 -7.12 -0.90 -1.21
CA HIS A 69 -7.12 -0.39 -2.57
C HIS A 69 -8.52 -0.43 -3.18
N GLU A 70 -9.19 -1.59 -3.11
CA GLU A 70 -10.55 -1.73 -3.63
C GLU A 70 -11.59 -0.89 -2.87
N LEU A 71 -11.46 -0.78 -1.55
CA LEU A 71 -12.32 0.11 -0.75
C LEU A 71 -12.06 1.58 -1.09
N THR A 72 -10.81 1.95 -1.40
CA THR A 72 -10.46 3.32 -1.82
C THR A 72 -11.14 3.68 -3.14
N HIS A 73 -11.23 2.76 -4.10
CA HIS A 73 -12.01 2.99 -5.32
C HIS A 73 -13.48 3.35 -5.06
N LEU A 74 -14.10 2.76 -4.04
CA LEU A 74 -15.50 3.05 -3.69
C LEU A 74 -15.69 4.49 -3.20
N VAL A 75 -14.65 5.10 -2.62
CA VAL A 75 -14.71 6.45 -2.02
C VAL A 75 -14.02 7.51 -2.89
N GLN A 76 -13.45 7.14 -4.03
CA GLN A 76 -12.97 8.11 -5.01
C GLN A 76 -14.10 9.04 -5.47
N GLY A 77 -13.78 10.31 -5.67
CA GLY A 77 -14.73 11.39 -5.92
C GLY A 77 -15.39 11.95 -4.65
N GLN A 78 -15.22 11.32 -3.50
CA GLN A 78 -15.72 11.80 -2.20
C GLN A 78 -14.57 12.42 -1.40
N ASN A 79 -14.87 13.40 -0.53
CA ASN A 79 -13.90 14.02 0.40
C ASN A 79 -12.58 14.46 -0.26
N GLY A 80 -12.66 14.89 -1.53
CA GLY A 80 -11.51 15.36 -2.29
C GLY A 80 -10.54 14.26 -2.72
N ILE A 81 -10.91 12.97 -2.65
CA ILE A 81 -10.12 11.83 -3.13
C ILE A 81 -10.18 11.79 -4.66
N PRO A 82 -9.06 12.04 -5.37
CA PRO A 82 -9.03 12.00 -6.83
C PRO A 82 -9.16 10.58 -7.40
N GLU A 83 -9.69 10.49 -8.61
CA GLU A 83 -9.75 9.25 -9.38
C GLU A 83 -8.36 8.82 -9.87
N GLY A 84 -8.20 7.51 -10.13
CA GLY A 84 -7.00 6.89 -10.67
C GLY A 84 -6.32 5.88 -9.73
N GLU A 85 -5.58 4.95 -10.34
CA GLU A 85 -4.94 3.81 -9.66
C GLU A 85 -3.82 4.22 -8.70
N LYS A 86 -2.98 5.18 -9.12
CA LYS A 86 -1.89 5.68 -8.27
C LYS A 86 -2.44 6.39 -7.05
N GLN A 87 -3.54 7.13 -7.23
CA GLN A 87 -4.26 7.80 -6.17
C GLN A 87 -4.82 6.77 -5.19
N CYS A 88 -5.41 5.67 -5.67
CA CYS A 88 -5.84 4.56 -4.82
C CYS A 88 -4.70 4.03 -3.93
N ASP A 89 -3.53 3.74 -4.50
CA ASP A 89 -2.38 3.26 -3.74
C ASP A 89 -1.93 4.28 -2.67
N ILE A 90 -1.79 5.56 -3.05
CA ILE A 90 -1.33 6.61 -2.14
C ILE A 90 -2.30 6.77 -0.96
N TRP A 91 -3.60 6.88 -1.25
CA TRP A 91 -4.62 7.07 -0.22
C TRP A 91 -4.78 5.83 0.65
N THR A 92 -4.71 4.63 0.08
CA THR A 92 -4.73 3.37 0.83
C THR A 92 -3.60 3.31 1.84
N LEU A 93 -2.35 3.54 1.40
CA LEU A 93 -1.19 3.53 2.29
C LEU A 93 -1.25 4.62 3.36
N ALA A 94 -1.73 5.81 3.01
CA ALA A 94 -1.85 6.92 3.94
C ALA A 94 -2.83 6.62 5.09
N ARG A 95 -3.93 5.90 4.83
CA ARG A 95 -5.00 5.64 5.81
C ARG A 95 -4.51 4.93 7.07
N SER A 96 -3.70 3.88 6.95
CA SER A 96 -3.32 3.06 8.11
C SER A 96 -2.07 2.21 7.82
N PRO A 97 -1.19 1.99 8.81
CA PRO A 97 -0.12 0.98 8.71
C PRO A 97 -0.64 -0.43 8.41
N LEU A 98 -1.92 -0.71 8.70
CA LEU A 98 -2.58 -1.97 8.35
C LEU A 98 -2.43 -2.32 6.86
N PHE A 99 -2.46 -1.31 5.99
CA PHE A 99 -2.41 -1.48 4.53
C PHE A 99 -0.98 -1.56 3.97
N CYS A 100 0.02 -1.62 4.84
CA CYS A 100 1.43 -1.74 4.49
C CYS A 100 1.92 -3.20 4.45
N ASP A 101 1.01 -4.19 4.50
CA ASP A 101 1.35 -5.62 4.51
C ASP A 101 1.87 -6.13 3.16
N GLU A 102 1.61 -5.40 2.07
CA GLU A 102 2.12 -5.68 0.73
C GLU A 102 2.46 -4.36 0.01
N ALA A 103 3.40 -4.43 -0.93
CA ALA A 103 3.76 -3.27 -1.74
C ALA A 103 2.63 -2.88 -2.70
N PRO A 104 2.35 -1.56 -2.89
CA PRO A 104 1.36 -1.08 -3.85
C PRO A 104 1.69 -1.50 -5.29
N THR A 105 0.66 -1.71 -6.10
CA THR A 105 0.82 -2.22 -7.46
C THR A 105 1.18 -1.13 -8.46
N TYR A 106 0.44 -0.02 -8.46
CA TYR A 106 0.45 1.03 -9.47
C TYR A 106 1.35 2.21 -9.14
N LEU A 107 1.58 2.47 -7.85
CA LEU A 107 2.58 3.44 -7.42
C LEU A 107 3.97 2.99 -7.88
N ARG A 108 4.68 3.87 -8.60
CA ARG A 108 6.01 3.57 -9.12
C ARG A 108 7.01 3.54 -7.97
N LEU A 109 7.39 2.33 -7.57
CA LEU A 109 8.42 2.10 -6.56
C LEU A 109 9.76 1.75 -7.23
N PRO A 110 10.90 2.26 -6.73
CA PRO A 110 12.20 1.71 -7.08
C PRO A 110 12.28 0.21 -6.77
N ALA A 111 12.99 -0.56 -7.60
CA ALA A 111 13.04 -2.02 -7.50
C ALA A 111 13.46 -2.48 -6.09
N ARG A 112 14.47 -1.81 -5.51
CA ARG A 112 14.95 -2.08 -4.14
C ARG A 112 13.87 -1.88 -3.08
N VAL A 113 13.10 -0.80 -3.17
CA VAL A 113 12.00 -0.51 -2.23
C VAL A 113 10.95 -1.60 -2.31
N ARG A 114 10.62 -2.07 -3.52
CA ARG A 114 9.65 -3.15 -3.73
C ARG A 114 10.16 -4.51 -3.23
N LEU A 115 11.41 -4.87 -3.54
CA LEU A 115 12.03 -6.14 -3.14
C LEU A 115 12.20 -6.25 -1.62
N HIS A 116 12.50 -5.15 -0.95
CA HIS A 116 12.68 -5.10 0.51
C HIS A 116 11.52 -4.38 1.20
N TRP A 117 10.30 -4.52 0.69
CA TRP A 117 9.12 -3.78 1.14
C TRP A 117 8.98 -3.67 2.66
N PRO A 118 9.12 -4.75 3.47
CA PRO A 118 8.97 -4.64 4.92
C PRO A 118 9.89 -3.60 5.59
N ALA A 119 11.10 -3.40 5.06
CA ALA A 119 12.05 -2.41 5.58
C ALA A 119 11.67 -0.96 5.21
N PHE A 120 10.90 -0.77 4.14
CA PHE A 120 10.55 0.55 3.60
C PHE A 120 9.11 0.96 3.84
N ALA A 121 8.21 0.03 4.18
CA ALA A 121 6.76 0.24 4.14
C ALA A 121 6.29 1.46 4.96
N TYR A 122 6.82 1.64 6.17
CA TYR A 122 6.50 2.79 7.02
C TYR A 122 7.04 4.11 6.48
N ALA A 123 8.25 4.12 5.91
CA ALA A 123 8.82 5.31 5.29
C ALA A 123 8.05 5.71 4.02
N VAL A 124 7.65 4.73 3.21
CA VAL A 124 6.78 4.94 2.04
C VAL A 124 5.41 5.48 2.47
N ARG A 125 4.80 4.93 3.52
CA ARG A 125 3.56 5.46 4.08
C ARG A 125 3.70 6.91 4.54
N ALA A 126 4.79 7.25 5.25
CA ALA A 126 5.06 8.61 5.67
C ALA A 126 5.19 9.56 4.47
N LEU A 127 5.80 9.10 3.37
CA LEU A 127 5.84 9.82 2.11
C LEU A 127 4.46 10.01 1.48
N CYS A 128 3.60 8.99 1.47
CA CYS A 128 2.21 9.11 1.01
C CYS A 128 1.43 10.16 1.81
N LEU A 129 1.55 10.16 3.15
CA LEU A 129 0.93 11.19 4.01
C LEU A 129 1.41 12.60 3.65
N ARG A 130 2.72 12.79 3.49
CA ARG A 130 3.28 14.09 3.07
C ARG A 130 2.81 14.49 1.67
N ALA A 131 2.68 13.54 0.75
CA ALA A 131 2.20 13.79 -0.59
C ALA A 131 0.75 14.32 -0.58
N LEU A 132 -0.11 13.79 0.32
CA LEU A 132 -1.48 14.29 0.50
C LEU A 132 -1.53 15.71 1.07
N GLU A 133 -0.59 16.08 1.94
CA GLU A 133 -0.47 17.46 2.42
C GLU A 133 -0.05 18.41 1.29
N ILE A 134 0.99 18.04 0.54
CA ILE A 134 1.48 18.82 -0.61
C ILE A 134 0.40 19.00 -1.67
N ARG A 135 -0.44 17.98 -1.89
CA ARG A 135 -1.56 18.04 -2.84
C ARG A 135 -2.48 19.24 -2.60
N LYS A 136 -2.64 19.70 -1.36
CA LYS A 136 -3.52 20.84 -1.04
C LYS A 136 -3.08 22.13 -1.76
N THR A 137 -1.81 22.24 -2.14
CA THR A 137 -1.25 23.43 -2.80
C THR A 137 -0.58 23.12 -4.15
N HIS A 138 -0.22 21.86 -4.42
CA HIS A 138 0.53 21.46 -5.61
C HIS A 138 -0.14 20.30 -6.35
N GLN A 139 -0.52 20.54 -7.61
CA GLN A 139 -1.16 19.52 -8.45
C GLN A 139 -0.23 18.35 -8.81
N GLN A 140 1.09 18.56 -8.82
CA GLN A 140 2.10 17.56 -9.22
C GLN A 140 2.63 16.70 -8.05
N TYR A 141 1.89 16.57 -6.95
CA TYR A 141 2.31 15.85 -5.75
C TYR A 141 2.72 14.38 -5.99
N ILE A 142 2.16 13.71 -7.01
CA ILE A 142 2.54 12.34 -7.38
C ILE A 142 3.96 12.30 -7.95
N ARG A 143 4.33 13.29 -8.80
CA ARG A 143 5.70 13.38 -9.34
C ARG A 143 6.70 13.64 -8.23
N TRP A 144 6.36 14.54 -7.31
CA TRP A 144 7.14 14.78 -6.10
C TRP A 144 7.32 13.49 -5.27
N LEU A 145 6.24 12.74 -5.05
CA LEU A 145 6.29 11.47 -4.31
C LEU A 145 7.20 10.46 -5.00
N GLU A 146 7.09 10.29 -6.31
CA GLU A 146 7.93 9.35 -7.07
C GLU A 146 9.42 9.74 -7.00
N GLN A 147 9.75 11.04 -6.95
CA GLN A 147 11.13 11.51 -6.74
C GLN A 147 11.63 11.20 -5.32
N GLU A 148 10.82 11.46 -4.30
CA GLU A 148 11.19 11.15 -2.92
C GLU A 148 11.38 9.65 -2.67
N LEU A 149 10.58 8.80 -3.32
CA LEU A 149 10.74 7.35 -3.27
C LEU A 149 12.07 6.92 -3.88
N LEU A 150 12.50 7.55 -4.97
CA LEU A 150 13.82 7.32 -5.57
C LEU A 150 14.93 7.72 -4.60
N GLU A 151 14.84 8.88 -3.96
CA GLU A 151 15.82 9.33 -2.95
C GLU A 151 15.88 8.41 -1.72
N LEU A 152 14.72 7.94 -1.23
CA LEU A 152 14.65 6.97 -0.14
C LEU A 152 15.45 5.70 -0.47
N SER A 153 15.38 5.24 -1.71
CA SER A 153 16.11 4.05 -2.17
C SER A 153 17.64 4.26 -2.19
N ARG A 154 18.09 5.48 -2.52
CA ARG A 154 19.51 5.88 -2.61
C ARG A 154 20.15 6.07 -1.24
N ARG A 155 19.48 6.78 -0.31
CA ARG A 155 20.00 7.02 1.06
C ARG A 155 20.27 5.72 1.81
N SER A 156 19.36 4.76 1.65
CA SER A 156 19.49 3.44 2.26
C SER A 156 20.61 2.61 1.62
N ALA A 157 21.12 2.99 0.44
CA ALA A 157 22.24 2.31 -0.22
C ALA A 157 23.58 2.92 0.21
N GLY A 158 23.64 4.25 0.36
CA GLY A 158 24.79 4.95 0.92
C GLY A 158 25.12 4.52 2.35
N SER A 159 24.10 4.28 3.19
CA SER A 159 24.31 3.75 4.55
C SER A 159 24.91 2.34 4.57
N ALA A 160 24.58 1.49 3.60
CA ALA A 160 25.11 0.12 3.52
C ALA A 160 26.53 0.10 2.93
N ALA A 161 26.78 0.91 1.89
CA ALA A 161 28.10 1.08 1.30
C ALA A 161 29.10 1.70 2.30
N SER A 162 28.64 2.68 3.09
CA SER A 162 29.45 3.31 4.14
C SER A 162 29.76 2.37 5.31
N GLN A 163 28.91 1.38 5.57
CA GLN A 163 29.18 0.35 6.59
C GLN A 163 30.17 -0.69 6.06
N LEU A 164 30.03 -1.13 4.80
CA LEU A 164 30.99 -2.03 4.15
C LEU A 164 32.39 -1.42 4.06
N SER A 165 32.53 -0.14 3.69
CA SER A 165 33.82 0.54 3.66
C SER A 165 34.46 0.70 5.05
N LEU A 166 33.64 0.81 6.10
CA LEU A 166 34.13 0.88 7.49
C LEU A 166 34.68 -0.49 7.96
N PHE A 167 34.03 -1.58 7.55
CA PHE A 167 34.49 -2.94 7.85
C PHE A 167 35.73 -3.34 7.06
N GLU A 168 35.86 -2.91 5.80
CA GLU A 168 37.08 -3.12 5.00
C GLU A 168 38.27 -2.31 5.54
N ALA A 169 38.04 -1.07 5.98
CA ALA A 169 39.06 -0.25 6.63
C ALA A 169 39.52 -0.81 7.98
N ALA A 170 38.63 -1.46 8.74
CA ALA A 170 38.95 -2.10 10.02
C ALA A 170 39.66 -3.47 9.88
N GLY A 171 39.75 -4.03 8.66
CA GLY A 171 40.45 -5.28 8.37
C GLY A 171 41.91 -5.11 7.94
N GLN A 172 42.41 -3.88 7.83
CA GLN A 172 43.78 -3.53 7.47
C GLN A 172 44.49 -2.80 8.62
N GLU A 173 44.47 -3.37 9.83
CA GLU A 173 45.50 -3.07 10.84
C GLU A 173 46.30 -4.35 11.13
N ASN A 174 47.58 -4.26 10.77
CA ASN A 174 48.67 -5.23 10.73
C ASN A 174 48.85 -6.13 11.98
N PRO A 175 49.68 -7.18 11.85
CA PRO A 175 51.02 -7.00 12.41
C PRO A 175 52.13 -7.43 11.44
N GLU A 176 52.94 -6.46 11.02
CA GLU A 176 54.38 -6.70 10.85
C GLU A 176 54.96 -6.82 12.27
N ALA A 177 55.45 -8.01 12.62
CA ALA A 177 56.49 -8.19 13.62
C ALA A 177 57.11 -9.57 13.40
N GLY A 178 58.32 -9.58 12.84
CA GLY A 178 59.14 -10.76 12.60
C GLY A 178 60.37 -10.40 11.78
#